data_AF-A0A077F6S7-F1
#
_entry.id   AF-A0A077F6S7-F1
#
_cell.length_a   1.000
_cell.length_b   1.000
_cell.length_c   1.000
_cell.angle_alpha   90.00
_cell.angle_beta   90.00
_cell.angle_gamma   90.00
#
_symmetry.space_group_name_H-M   'P 1'
#
loop_
_entity.id
_entity.type
_entity.pdbx_description
1 polymer ?
#
loop_
_entity_poly.entity_id
_entity_poly.type
_entity_poly.pdbx_seq_one_letter_code
_entity_poly.pdbx_strand_id
1 'polypeptide(L)'
;MEYMDWENLKRFWRIEVMGGEEKKLKFKRIFRRIRLKEQEHYLFWFRLAQHLHRRRKGVLNYPKIARRIHASLVRTHGIDIMLAAEIGPGLSFSHRVGIVIADAARIGKNLSIRQNTTIGVKTAGQKGLIHIGDNVVVGANVCIIGDNLRIGDNVTIGAMAFINKDVPDNSTCFTRHVTTINQK
;
A
#
# COMPACT_ATOMS: atom_id res chain seq x y z
N MET A 1 -0.01 0.60 15.77
CA MET A 1 -0.83 0.90 14.58
C MET A 1 -2.25 1.18 15.02
N GLU A 2 -2.84 2.26 14.52
CA GLU A 2 -4.24 2.61 14.81
C GLU A 2 -5.18 1.75 13.95
N TYR A 3 -6.20 1.15 14.57
CA TYR A 3 -7.20 0.34 13.85
C TYR A 3 -8.01 1.20 12.87
N MET A 4 -8.35 0.65 11.70
CA MET A 4 -9.19 1.33 10.69
C MET A 4 -10.66 1.43 11.14
N ASP A 5 -10.93 2.29 12.11
CA ASP A 5 -12.27 2.69 12.53
C ASP A 5 -12.81 3.86 11.69
N TRP A 6 -13.95 4.41 12.09
CA TRP A 6 -14.62 5.48 11.36
C TRP A 6 -13.85 6.81 11.41
N GLU A 7 -13.20 7.13 12.53
CA GLU A 7 -12.42 8.37 12.66
C GLU A 7 -11.11 8.30 11.91
N ASN A 8 -10.43 7.14 11.95
CA ASN A 8 -9.24 6.89 11.15
C ASN A 8 -9.53 6.87 9.66
N LEU A 9 -10.65 6.30 9.22
CA LEU A 9 -11.07 6.38 7.81
C LEU A 9 -11.22 7.84 7.36
N LYS A 10 -11.92 8.68 8.15
CA LYS A 10 -12.06 10.11 7.86
C LYS A 10 -10.70 10.79 7.80
N ARG A 11 -9.83 10.55 8.78
CA ARG A 11 -8.48 11.10 8.85
C ARG A 11 -7.68 10.78 7.59
N PHE A 12 -7.72 9.51 7.15
CA PHE A 12 -6.98 9.08 5.97
C PHE A 12 -7.50 9.76 4.71
N TRP A 13 -8.82 9.90 4.55
CA TRP A 13 -9.39 10.69 3.45
C TRP A 13 -9.03 12.18 3.50
N ARG A 14 -8.88 12.78 4.69
CA ARG A 14 -8.40 14.16 4.79
C ARG A 14 -6.98 14.30 4.23
N ILE A 15 -6.08 13.42 4.64
CA ILE A 15 -4.69 13.42 4.20
C ILE A 15 -4.59 13.09 2.70
N GLU A 16 -5.14 11.96 2.28
CA GLU A 16 -4.90 11.36 0.96
C GLU A 16 -5.81 11.92 -0.15
N VAL A 17 -7.07 12.23 0.18
CA VAL A 17 -8.05 12.68 -0.82
C VAL A 17 -8.22 14.19 -0.79
N MET A 18 -8.15 14.83 0.38
CA MET A 18 -8.33 16.28 0.51
C MET A 18 -7.03 17.07 0.52
N GLY A 19 -5.88 16.40 0.71
CA GLY A 19 -4.54 16.98 0.67
C GLY A 19 -4.11 17.66 1.97
N GLY A 20 -4.59 17.20 3.12
CA GLY A 20 -4.13 17.68 4.42
C GLY A 20 -5.06 17.28 5.57
N GLU A 21 -4.47 16.96 6.72
CA GLU A 21 -5.17 16.45 7.91
C GLU A 21 -6.23 17.43 8.47
N GLU A 22 -5.91 18.73 8.47
CA GLU A 22 -6.80 19.81 8.94
C GLU A 22 -7.97 20.14 7.99
N LYS A 23 -8.04 19.51 6.81
CA LYS A 23 -9.07 19.84 5.82
C LYS A 23 -10.42 19.24 6.23
N LYS A 24 -11.47 20.07 6.23
CA LYS A 24 -12.86 19.59 6.38
C LYS A 24 -13.26 18.65 5.23
N LEU A 25 -13.87 17.51 5.54
CA LEU A 25 -14.40 16.56 4.56
C LEU A 25 -15.67 17.13 3.92
N LYS A 26 -15.50 17.83 2.79
CA LYS A 26 -16.62 18.31 1.98
C LYS A 26 -16.92 17.28 0.89
N PHE A 27 -17.98 16.50 1.03
CA PHE A 27 -18.31 15.43 0.08
C PHE A 27 -18.40 15.88 -1.39
N LYS A 28 -19.00 17.05 -1.68
CA LYS A 28 -18.99 17.62 -3.05
C LYS A 28 -17.58 17.72 -3.64
N ARG A 29 -16.59 18.11 -2.82
CA ARG A 29 -15.18 18.21 -3.21
C ARG A 29 -14.51 16.85 -3.32
N ILE A 30 -14.83 15.90 -2.43
CA ILE A 30 -14.37 14.51 -2.52
C ILE A 30 -14.85 13.89 -3.82
N PHE A 31 -16.16 13.93 -4.11
CA PHE A 31 -16.76 13.42 -5.34
C PHE A 31 -16.10 14.01 -6.59
N ARG A 32 -15.84 15.32 -6.60
CA ARG A 32 -15.12 15.97 -7.69
C ARG A 32 -13.69 15.42 -7.83
N ARG A 33 -12.96 15.25 -6.73
CA ARG A 33 -11.56 14.75 -6.77
C ARG A 33 -11.47 13.30 -7.19
N ILE A 34 -12.28 12.41 -6.62
CA ILE A 34 -12.27 10.98 -6.99
C ILE A 34 -12.73 10.76 -8.43
N ARG A 35 -13.49 11.69 -9.04
CA ARG A 35 -13.86 11.60 -10.45
C ARG A 35 -12.74 12.08 -11.38
N LEU A 36 -11.95 13.05 -10.96
CA LEU A 36 -10.96 13.71 -11.80
C LEU A 36 -9.54 13.14 -11.65
N LYS A 37 -9.26 12.46 -10.54
CA LYS A 37 -7.91 12.01 -10.22
C LYS A 37 -7.90 10.56 -9.77
N GLU A 38 -7.09 9.77 -10.46
CA GLU A 38 -7.04 8.32 -10.26
C GLU A 38 -6.51 7.91 -8.88
N GLN A 39 -5.48 8.59 -8.37
CA GLN A 39 -4.89 8.27 -7.06
C GLN A 39 -5.91 8.52 -5.95
N GLU A 40 -6.55 9.69 -5.93
CA GLU A 40 -7.61 9.99 -4.98
C GLU A 40 -8.81 9.04 -5.12
N HIS A 41 -9.19 8.62 -6.34
CA HIS A 41 -10.21 7.61 -6.56
C HIS A 41 -9.87 6.30 -5.88
N TYR A 42 -8.69 5.76 -6.18
CA TYR A 42 -8.23 4.49 -5.62
C TYR A 42 -8.15 4.55 -4.10
N LEU A 43 -7.46 5.56 -3.55
CA LEU A 43 -7.26 5.70 -2.10
C LEU A 43 -8.59 5.84 -1.37
N PHE A 44 -9.54 6.60 -1.91
CA PHE A 44 -10.87 6.72 -1.30
C PHE A 44 -11.54 5.36 -1.10
N TRP A 45 -11.66 4.59 -2.18
CA TRP A 45 -12.33 3.29 -2.18
C TRP A 45 -11.54 2.21 -1.46
N PHE A 46 -10.21 2.23 -1.55
CA PHE A 46 -9.34 1.30 -0.86
C PHE A 46 -9.47 1.44 0.66
N ARG A 47 -9.42 2.67 1.20
CA ARG A 47 -9.61 2.92 2.63
C ARG A 47 -11.02 2.52 3.08
N LEU A 48 -12.05 2.78 2.27
CA LEU A 48 -13.41 2.32 2.56
C LEU A 48 -13.49 0.79 2.59
N ALA A 49 -12.89 0.11 1.61
CA ALA A 49 -12.89 -1.34 1.53
C ALA A 49 -12.18 -1.96 2.74
N GLN A 50 -11.03 -1.43 3.16
CA GLN A 50 -10.36 -1.86 4.39
C GLN A 50 -11.26 -1.72 5.62
N HIS A 51 -11.92 -0.57 5.78
CA HIS A 51 -12.85 -0.34 6.89
C HIS A 51 -14.00 -1.35 6.88
N LEU A 52 -14.62 -1.59 5.72
CA LEU A 52 -15.72 -2.56 5.57
C LEU A 52 -15.26 -4.01 5.76
N HIS A 53 -14.03 -4.34 5.38
CA HIS A 53 -13.47 -5.69 5.53
C HIS A 53 -13.31 -6.09 7.00
N ARG A 54 -12.91 -5.13 7.85
CA ARG A 54 -12.69 -5.33 9.29
C ARG A 54 -13.99 -5.25 10.11
N ARG A 55 -15.10 -4.75 9.53
CA ARG A 55 -16.40 -4.76 10.21
C ARG A 55 -16.96 -6.18 10.30
N ARG A 56 -17.47 -6.54 11.49
CA ARG A 56 -18.24 -7.77 11.69
C ARG A 56 -19.47 -7.78 10.77
N LYS A 57 -19.88 -8.98 10.34
CA LYS A 57 -21.14 -9.14 9.61
C LYS A 57 -22.29 -8.64 10.49
N GLY A 58 -22.99 -7.61 10.02
CA GLY A 58 -24.27 -7.18 10.59
C GLY A 58 -25.40 -7.64 9.67
N VAL A 59 -26.48 -6.85 9.59
CA VAL A 59 -27.57 -7.07 8.62
C VAL A 59 -27.04 -7.07 7.17
N LEU A 60 -26.02 -6.25 6.89
CA LEU A 60 -25.28 -6.28 5.63
C LEU A 60 -23.98 -7.08 5.76
N ASN A 61 -23.64 -7.82 4.70
CA ASN A 61 -22.38 -8.56 4.60
C ASN A 61 -21.24 -7.64 4.14
N TYR A 62 -20.79 -6.74 5.02
CA TYR A 62 -19.72 -5.77 4.75
C TYR A 62 -18.44 -6.40 4.16
N PRO A 63 -17.95 -7.56 4.63
CA PRO A 63 -16.78 -8.21 4.02
C PRO A 63 -16.99 -8.62 2.56
N LYS A 64 -18.22 -8.98 2.15
CA LYS A 64 -18.55 -9.28 0.75
C LYS A 64 -18.52 -8.00 -0.11
N ILE A 65 -19.01 -6.89 0.44
CA ILE A 65 -18.96 -5.57 -0.23
C ILE A 65 -17.51 -5.13 -0.40
N ALA A 66 -16.71 -5.24 0.66
CA ALA A 66 -15.29 -4.91 0.64
C ALA A 66 -14.53 -5.68 -0.47
N ARG A 67 -14.76 -6.99 -0.59
CA ARG A 67 -14.18 -7.82 -1.66
C ARG A 67 -14.61 -7.38 -3.07
N ARG A 68 -15.85 -6.94 -3.25
CA ARG A 68 -16.33 -6.41 -4.55
C ARG A 68 -15.65 -5.09 -4.91
N ILE A 69 -15.50 -4.18 -3.93
CA ILE A 69 -14.76 -2.93 -4.13
C ILE A 69 -13.32 -3.24 -4.51
N HIS A 70 -12.67 -4.13 -3.77
CA HIS A 70 -11.30 -4.55 -4.05
C HIS A 70 -11.14 -5.14 -5.46
N ALA A 71 -12.01 -6.09 -5.86
CA ALA A 71 -11.96 -6.67 -7.20
C ALA A 71 -12.19 -5.63 -8.31
N SER A 72 -13.02 -4.61 -8.06
CA SER A 72 -13.17 -3.48 -8.98
C SER A 72 -11.88 -2.66 -9.08
N LEU A 73 -11.27 -2.32 -7.94
CA LEU A 73 -10.01 -1.57 -7.89
C LEU A 73 -8.87 -2.30 -8.58
N VAL A 74 -8.73 -3.62 -8.40
CA VAL A 74 -7.74 -4.43 -9.11
C VAL A 74 -7.97 -4.34 -10.62
N ARG A 75 -9.23 -4.49 -11.06
CA ARG A 75 -9.59 -4.44 -12.49
C ARG A 75 -9.34 -3.08 -13.13
N THR A 76 -9.64 -1.98 -12.44
CA THR A 76 -9.53 -0.63 -13.01
C THR A 76 -8.16 0.00 -12.81
N HIS A 77 -7.51 -0.26 -11.68
CA HIS A 77 -6.25 0.38 -11.30
C HIS A 77 -5.01 -0.52 -11.45
N GLY A 78 -5.16 -1.85 -11.59
CA GLY A 78 -4.02 -2.76 -11.66
C GLY A 78 -3.17 -2.75 -10.39
N ILE A 79 -3.74 -2.36 -9.25
CA ILE A 79 -3.12 -2.39 -7.92
C ILE A 79 -3.81 -3.49 -7.10
N ASP A 80 -3.03 -4.44 -6.61
CA ASP A 80 -3.48 -5.52 -5.74
C ASP A 80 -2.90 -5.37 -4.33
N ILE A 81 -3.53 -4.50 -3.53
CA ILE A 81 -3.24 -4.37 -2.10
C ILE A 81 -4.34 -5.10 -1.34
N MET A 82 -3.98 -6.21 -0.68
CA MET A 82 -4.93 -7.02 0.06
C MET A 82 -5.54 -6.24 1.24
N LEU A 83 -6.83 -6.40 1.47
CA LEU A 83 -7.59 -5.58 2.43
C LEU A 83 -7.18 -5.75 3.91
N ALA A 84 -6.46 -6.83 4.22
CA ALA A 84 -5.94 -7.09 5.55
C ALA A 84 -4.58 -6.41 5.82
N ALA A 85 -3.88 -5.94 4.78
CA ALA A 85 -2.68 -5.14 4.93
C ALA A 85 -2.98 -3.88 5.76
N GLU A 86 -2.07 -3.53 6.66
CA GLU A 86 -2.15 -2.29 7.43
C GLU A 86 -1.14 -1.31 6.87
N ILE A 87 -1.63 -0.17 6.40
CA ILE A 87 -0.81 0.89 5.80
C ILE A 87 -1.24 2.21 6.43
N GLY A 88 -0.31 2.96 7.01
CA GLY A 88 -0.57 4.29 7.55
C GLY A 88 -1.06 5.29 6.49
N PRO A 89 -1.54 6.48 6.90
CA PRO A 89 -1.93 7.52 5.96
C PRO A 89 -0.74 8.05 5.16
N GLY A 90 -1.02 8.64 4.00
CA GLY A 90 0.01 9.19 3.11
C GLY A 90 0.53 8.18 2.10
N LEU A 91 -0.22 7.11 1.83
CA LEU A 91 0.09 6.20 0.74
C LEU A 91 0.01 6.97 -0.58
N SER A 92 1.10 6.92 -1.34
CA SER A 92 1.21 7.55 -2.66
C SER A 92 1.85 6.61 -3.65
N PHE A 93 1.46 6.74 -4.92
CA PHE A 93 2.03 5.93 -5.98
C PHE A 93 2.12 6.69 -7.31
N SER A 94 3.20 6.43 -8.05
CA SER A 94 3.38 6.90 -9.43
C SER A 94 3.44 5.69 -10.34
N HIS A 95 2.74 5.73 -11.48
CA HIS A 95 2.62 4.59 -12.41
C HIS A 95 2.14 3.34 -11.64
N ARG A 96 0.85 3.30 -11.32
CA ARG A 96 0.26 2.36 -10.35
C ARG A 96 0.29 0.86 -10.71
N VAL A 97 0.45 0.53 -11.98
CA VAL A 97 0.20 -0.84 -12.48
C VAL A 97 1.22 -1.82 -11.92
N GLY A 98 0.76 -2.99 -11.48
CA GLY A 98 1.62 -4.08 -11.01
C GLY A 98 2.08 -3.93 -9.56
N ILE A 99 1.52 -2.98 -8.78
CA ILE A 99 1.75 -2.93 -7.34
C ILE A 99 0.98 -4.07 -6.67
N VAL A 100 1.69 -4.90 -5.90
CA VAL A 100 1.15 -6.04 -5.15
C VAL A 100 1.62 -5.96 -3.69
N ILE A 101 0.68 -5.96 -2.73
CA ILE A 101 1.00 -5.94 -1.29
C ILE A 101 0.12 -6.97 -0.57
N ALA A 102 0.77 -7.94 0.08
CA ALA A 102 0.12 -9.03 0.82
C ALA A 102 -0.54 -8.56 2.14
N ASP A 103 -1.46 -9.37 2.65
CA ASP A 103 -2.17 -9.16 3.92
C ASP A 103 -1.27 -9.04 5.16
N ALA A 104 -0.11 -9.72 5.12
CA ALA A 104 0.94 -9.70 6.12
C ALA A 104 1.66 -8.35 6.24
N ALA A 105 1.49 -7.41 5.31
CA ALA A 105 2.21 -6.14 5.35
C ALA A 105 1.70 -5.23 6.48
N ARG A 106 2.65 -4.65 7.22
CA ARG A 106 2.47 -3.65 8.28
C ARG A 106 3.35 -2.45 7.97
N ILE A 107 2.76 -1.45 7.33
CA ILE A 107 3.45 -0.32 6.74
C ILE A 107 3.08 0.97 7.47
N GLY A 108 4.08 1.78 7.77
CA GLY A 108 3.96 3.10 8.38
C GLY A 108 3.28 4.14 7.48
N LYS A 109 3.46 5.41 7.86
CA LYS A 109 2.98 6.60 7.17
C LYS A 109 3.85 6.93 5.97
N ASN A 110 3.29 7.67 5.01
CA ASN A 110 4.04 8.27 3.91
C ASN A 110 4.80 7.25 3.03
N LEU A 111 4.22 6.06 2.81
CA LEU A 111 4.75 5.13 1.82
C LEU A 111 4.60 5.72 0.41
N SER A 112 5.71 5.83 -0.31
CA SER A 112 5.72 6.13 -1.75
C SER A 112 6.16 4.87 -2.51
N ILE A 113 5.34 4.38 -3.43
CA ILE A 113 5.58 3.11 -4.13
C ILE A 113 5.35 3.25 -5.64
N ARG A 114 6.20 2.61 -6.45
CA ARG A 114 6.15 2.69 -7.92
C ARG A 114 5.69 1.38 -8.56
N GLN A 115 5.46 1.40 -9.89
CA GLN A 115 4.96 0.27 -10.67
C GLN A 115 5.70 -1.04 -10.41
N ASN A 116 5.00 -2.15 -10.65
CA ASN A 116 5.55 -3.51 -10.65
C ASN A 116 6.29 -3.89 -9.36
N THR A 117 5.88 -3.30 -8.24
CA THR A 117 6.49 -3.58 -6.94
C THR A 117 5.70 -4.64 -6.19
N THR A 118 6.38 -5.64 -5.64
CA THR A 118 5.78 -6.69 -4.81
C THR A 118 6.28 -6.61 -3.38
N ILE A 119 5.36 -6.61 -2.41
CA ILE A 119 5.62 -6.79 -0.98
C ILE A 119 4.84 -8.03 -0.53
N GLY A 120 5.53 -9.15 -0.29
CA GLY A 120 4.86 -10.43 -0.05
C GLY A 120 5.67 -11.40 0.79
N VAL A 121 4.98 -12.35 1.45
CA VAL A 121 5.63 -13.37 2.27
C VAL A 121 6.24 -14.47 1.40
N LYS A 122 7.33 -15.09 1.86
CA LYS A 122 8.00 -16.16 1.12
C LYS A 122 7.21 -17.47 1.18
N THR A 123 6.61 -17.77 2.34
CA THR A 123 5.86 -19.01 2.55
C THR A 123 4.37 -18.75 2.68
N ALA A 124 3.58 -19.31 1.76
CA ALA A 124 2.12 -19.23 1.78
C ALA A 124 1.55 -19.95 3.02
N GLY A 125 0.56 -19.32 3.68
CA GLY A 125 -0.15 -19.91 4.82
C GLY A 125 0.58 -19.83 6.17
N GLN A 126 1.80 -19.28 6.22
CA GLN A 126 2.47 -18.94 7.47
C GLN A 126 2.16 -17.50 7.90
N LYS A 127 2.25 -17.24 9.21
CA LYS A 127 2.14 -15.90 9.81
C LYS A 127 3.41 -15.09 9.55
N GLY A 128 3.81 -14.98 8.30
CA GLY A 128 4.88 -14.06 7.94
C GLY A 128 4.45 -12.63 8.22
N LEU A 129 5.39 -11.76 8.56
CA LEU A 129 5.14 -10.36 8.88
C LEU A 129 6.20 -9.49 8.21
N ILE A 130 5.73 -8.55 7.38
CA ILE A 130 6.60 -7.59 6.71
C ILE A 130 6.32 -6.23 7.32
N HIS A 131 7.29 -5.72 8.06
CA HIS A 131 7.26 -4.40 8.65
C HIS A 131 7.99 -3.42 7.76
N ILE A 132 7.34 -2.30 7.44
CA ILE A 132 7.94 -1.18 6.73
C ILE A 132 7.65 0.08 7.55
N GLY A 133 8.69 0.85 7.85
CA GLY A 133 8.61 2.07 8.65
C GLY A 133 7.85 3.22 7.99
N ASP A 134 7.93 4.38 8.63
CA ASP A 134 7.44 5.66 8.14
C ASP A 134 8.40 6.23 7.08
N ASN A 135 7.85 7.02 6.15
CA ASN A 135 8.61 7.77 5.12
C ASN A 135 9.48 6.89 4.21
N VAL A 136 8.98 5.69 3.88
CA VAL A 136 9.69 4.76 2.98
C VAL A 136 9.33 5.04 1.52
N VAL A 137 10.36 5.12 0.68
CA VAL A 137 10.22 5.26 -0.78
C VAL A 137 10.66 3.96 -1.45
N VAL A 138 9.82 3.41 -2.31
CA VAL A 138 10.05 2.16 -3.03
C VAL A 138 10.06 2.42 -4.53
N GLY A 139 11.20 2.15 -5.16
CA GLY A 139 11.43 2.28 -6.59
C GLY A 139 10.59 1.33 -7.44
N ALA A 140 10.66 1.49 -8.77
CA ALA A 140 9.92 0.65 -9.70
C ALA A 140 10.53 -0.75 -9.78
N ASN A 141 9.71 -1.78 -10.05
CA ASN A 141 10.14 -3.18 -10.20
C ASN A 141 10.87 -3.73 -8.96
N VAL A 142 10.52 -3.26 -7.76
CA VAL A 142 11.11 -3.76 -6.51
C VAL A 142 10.40 -5.02 -6.04
N CYS A 143 11.15 -5.97 -5.48
CA CYS A 143 10.61 -7.18 -4.88
C CYS A 143 11.09 -7.30 -3.42
N ILE A 144 10.17 -7.13 -2.48
CA ILE A 144 10.38 -7.24 -1.03
C ILE A 144 9.70 -8.53 -0.59
N ILE A 145 10.50 -9.58 -0.33
CA ILE A 145 9.99 -10.90 0.05
C ILE A 145 10.74 -11.48 1.25
N GLY A 146 10.01 -11.85 2.28
CA GLY A 146 10.51 -12.52 3.47
C GLY A 146 9.39 -12.93 4.43
N ASP A 147 9.67 -13.83 5.36
CA ASP A 147 8.69 -14.29 6.36
C ASP A 147 8.73 -13.45 7.65
N ASN A 148 9.87 -12.85 7.98
CA ASN A 148 9.97 -11.87 9.05
C ASN A 148 11.00 -10.83 8.62
N LEU A 149 10.52 -9.74 8.04
CA LEU A 149 11.35 -8.74 7.36
C LEU A 149 11.00 -7.35 7.87
N ARG A 150 12.02 -6.59 8.28
CA ARG A 150 11.87 -5.21 8.74
C ARG A 150 12.63 -4.26 7.84
N ILE A 151 11.91 -3.29 7.28
CA ILE A 151 12.46 -2.09 6.65
C ILE A 151 12.20 -0.93 7.62
N GLY A 152 13.26 -0.22 7.99
CA GLY A 152 13.25 0.89 8.91
C GLY A 152 12.54 2.15 8.40
N ASP A 153 12.58 3.20 9.23
CA ASP A 153 12.06 4.52 8.90
C ASP A 153 13.01 5.28 7.97
N ASN A 154 12.47 6.19 7.15
CA ASN A 154 13.23 7.06 6.24
C ASN A 154 14.13 6.27 5.26
N VAL A 155 13.66 5.11 4.79
CA VAL A 155 14.39 4.25 3.86
C VAL A 155 14.03 4.57 2.41
N THR A 156 15.03 4.62 1.54
CA THR A 156 14.83 4.63 0.08
C THR A 156 15.30 3.31 -0.53
N ILE A 157 14.41 2.61 -1.22
CA ILE A 157 14.71 1.40 -1.97
C ILE A 157 14.79 1.75 -3.46
N GLY A 158 15.97 1.56 -4.05
CA GLY A 158 16.23 1.80 -5.47
C GLY A 158 15.40 0.89 -6.38
N ALA A 159 15.19 1.34 -7.62
CA ALA A 159 14.47 0.55 -8.62
C ALA A 159 15.18 -0.79 -8.89
N MET A 160 14.41 -1.82 -9.23
CA MET A 160 14.87 -3.20 -9.49
C MET A 160 15.55 -3.89 -8.30
N ALA A 161 15.40 -3.36 -7.09
CA ALA A 161 15.97 -4.00 -5.90
C ALA A 161 15.19 -5.26 -5.49
N PHE A 162 15.93 -6.28 -5.04
CA PHE A 162 15.41 -7.44 -4.34
C PHE A 162 15.82 -7.38 -2.87
N ILE A 163 14.83 -7.34 -1.96
CA ILE A 163 15.03 -7.20 -0.52
C ILE A 163 14.46 -8.43 0.19
N ASN A 164 15.34 -9.19 0.85
CA ASN A 164 15.00 -10.35 1.65
C ASN A 164 15.70 -10.37 3.02
N LYS A 165 16.29 -9.23 3.42
CA LYS A 165 16.96 -9.01 4.69
C LYS A 165 16.59 -7.64 5.22
N ASP A 166 16.67 -7.49 6.54
CA ASP A 166 16.31 -6.24 7.20
C ASP A 166 17.13 -5.06 6.67
N VAL A 167 16.46 -3.91 6.58
CA VAL A 167 17.05 -2.64 6.18
C VAL A 167 16.91 -1.69 7.37
N PRO A 168 18.02 -1.16 7.92
CA PRO A 168 17.95 -0.25 9.06
C PRO A 168 17.38 1.12 8.67
N ASP A 169 17.01 1.91 9.68
CA ASP A 169 16.51 3.27 9.48
C ASP A 169 17.53 4.15 8.72
N ASN A 170 17.04 5.23 8.10
CA ASN A 170 17.84 6.27 7.42
C ASN A 170 18.79 5.71 6.35
N SER A 171 18.35 4.66 5.66
CA SER A 171 19.19 3.93 4.71
C SER A 171 18.72 4.07 3.27
N THR A 172 19.66 4.03 2.33
CA THR A 172 19.36 3.79 0.92
C THR A 172 19.79 2.37 0.56
N CYS A 173 18.88 1.55 0.05
CA CYS A 173 19.15 0.18 -0.36
C CYS A 173 18.96 0.03 -1.87
N PHE A 174 19.87 -0.64 -2.56
CA PHE A 174 19.76 -0.98 -3.97
C PHE A 174 20.43 -2.33 -4.25
N THR A 175 20.01 -3.03 -5.29
CA THR A 175 20.63 -4.28 -5.72
C THR A 175 21.62 -3.99 -6.84
N ARG A 176 22.85 -4.50 -6.71
CA ARG A 176 23.83 -4.45 -7.80
C ARG A 176 23.47 -5.46 -8.86
N HIS A 177 23.27 -5.01 -10.09
CA HIS A 177 23.09 -5.86 -11.25
C HIS A 177 24.43 -6.03 -11.99
N VAL A 178 24.83 -7.27 -12.25
CA VAL A 178 26.00 -7.60 -13.07
C VAL A 178 25.50 -8.34 -14.30
N THR A 179 25.68 -7.74 -15.47
CA THR A 179 25.30 -8.35 -16.74
C THR A 179 26.52 -9.04 -17.35
N THR A 180 26.43 -10.35 -17.55
CA THR A 180 27.45 -11.12 -18.28
C THR A 180 26.94 -11.36 -19.71
N ILE A 181 27.75 -10.98 -20.71
CA ILE A 181 27.46 -11.19 -22.12
C ILE A 181 28.48 -12.19 -22.65
N ASN A 182 28.02 -13.38 -23.05
CA ASN A 182 28.84 -14.37 -23.74
C ASN A 182 28.54 -14.26 -25.24
N GLN A 183 29.56 -14.01 -26.05
CA GLN A 183 29.45 -14.07 -27.51
C GLN A 183 29.49 -15.53 -27.96
N LYS A 184 28.61 -15.90 -28.90
CA LYS A 184 28.63 -17.22 -29.55
C LYS A 184 29.67 -17.24 -30.67
#